data_AF-A0A497C1F5-F1
#
_entry.id   AF-A0A497C1F5-F1
#
_cell.length_a   1.000
_cell.length_b   1.000
_cell.length_c   1.000
_cell.angle_alpha   90.00
_cell.angle_beta   90.00
_cell.angle_gamma   90.00
#
_symmetry.space_group_name_H-M   'P 1'
#
loop_
_entity.id
_entity.type
_entity.pdbx_description
1 polymer ?
#
loop_
_entity_poly.entity_id
_entity_poly.type
_entity_poly.pdbx_seq_one_letter_code
_entity_poly.pdbx_strand_id
1 'polypeptide(L)'
;MMLKVLVYACTQQSFSSRKIAKALRDNIHYMWLSGMSQPDHRTINRFRGVVLKEVVEEVFYGIVEQLFELGYVDLEKYFVDGAKIEANANPQEKVRKLLDDIEEIEAEEEARYGDKDYPEVGEGKTIDKEALQ
;
A
#
# COMPACT_ATOMS: atom_id res chain seq x y z
N MET A 1 -10.16 -2.55 9.02
CA MET A 1 -10.40 -2.63 7.56
C MET A 1 -9.20 -2.11 6.78
N MET A 2 -8.75 -0.86 6.96
CA MET A 2 -7.64 -0.30 6.18
C MET A 2 -6.29 -1.00 6.41
N LEU A 3 -6.01 -1.48 7.63
CA LEU A 3 -4.76 -2.19 7.93
C LEU A 3 -4.56 -3.44 7.06
N LYS A 4 -5.57 -4.32 6.94
CA LYS A 4 -5.48 -5.52 6.09
C LYS A 4 -5.27 -5.19 4.61
N VAL A 5 -5.86 -4.09 4.14
CA VAL A 5 -5.67 -3.62 2.76
C VAL A 5 -4.23 -3.15 2.56
N LEU A 6 -3.65 -2.38 3.49
CA LEU A 6 -2.27 -1.92 3.41
C LEU A 6 -1.26 -3.07 3.49
N VAL A 7 -1.46 -4.01 4.42
CA VAL A 7 -0.60 -5.19 4.55
C VAL A 7 -0.62 -6.00 3.25
N TYR A 8 -1.80 -6.25 2.69
CA TYR A 8 -1.90 -6.94 1.41
C TYR A 8 -1.25 -6.13 0.28
N ALA A 9 -1.44 -4.81 0.24
CA ALA A 9 -0.81 -3.96 -0.75
C ALA A 9 0.73 -4.04 -0.71
N CYS A 10 1.33 -4.14 0.46
CA CYS A 10 2.77 -4.37 0.61
C CYS A 10 3.21 -5.72 0.04
N THR A 11 2.40 -6.78 0.19
CA THR A 11 2.70 -8.08 -0.46
C THR A 11 2.63 -8.02 -1.98
N GLN A 12 1.81 -7.13 -2.54
CA GLN A 12 1.66 -6.93 -3.98
C GLN A 12 2.61 -5.84 -4.54
N GLN A 13 3.53 -5.33 -3.71
CA GLN A 13 4.40 -4.18 -4.02
C GLN A 13 3.63 -2.94 -4.54
N SER A 14 2.41 -2.76 -4.07
CA SER A 14 1.54 -1.64 -4.44
C SER A 14 1.54 -0.61 -3.30
N PHE A 15 2.39 0.40 -3.44
CA PHE A 15 2.67 1.36 -2.37
C PHE A 15 1.93 2.69 -2.52
N SER A 16 1.49 3.01 -3.73
CA SER A 16 0.74 4.24 -4.01
C SER A 16 -0.67 4.17 -3.42
N SER A 17 -1.04 5.18 -2.63
CA SER A 17 -2.41 5.36 -2.14
C SER A 17 -3.45 5.44 -3.28
N ARG A 18 -3.12 6.07 -4.41
CA ARG A 18 -3.98 6.14 -5.62
C ARG A 18 -4.12 4.77 -6.30
N LYS A 19 -3.03 4.00 -6.43
CA LYS A 19 -3.10 2.61 -6.94
C LYS A 19 -3.94 1.72 -6.05
N ILE A 20 -3.81 1.85 -4.73
CA ILE A 20 -4.62 1.09 -3.77
C ILE A 20 -6.11 1.48 -3.90
N ALA A 21 -6.42 2.78 -3.98
CA ALA A 21 -7.79 3.27 -4.20
C ALA A 21 -8.40 2.72 -5.50
N LYS A 22 -7.61 2.65 -6.57
CA LYS A 22 -8.01 2.00 -7.82
C LYS A 22 -8.22 0.49 -7.67
N ALA A 23 -7.30 -0.20 -7.01
CA ALA A 23 -7.41 -1.64 -6.77
C ALA A 23 -8.67 -2.00 -5.95
N LEU A 24 -9.11 -1.13 -5.04
CA LEU A 24 -10.36 -1.30 -4.29
C LEU A 24 -11.63 -1.24 -5.17
N ARG A 25 -11.53 -0.70 -6.39
CA ARG A 25 -12.61 -0.68 -7.39
C ARG A 25 -12.55 -1.85 -8.35
N ASP A 26 -11.34 -2.26 -8.73
CA ASP A 26 -11.13 -3.12 -9.90
C ASP A 26 -10.63 -4.54 -9.54
N ASN A 27 -10.10 -4.76 -8.33
CA ASN A 27 -9.50 -6.02 -7.91
C ASN A 27 -10.31 -6.72 -6.81
N ILE A 28 -10.79 -7.93 -7.11
CA ILE A 28 -11.65 -8.72 -6.22
C ILE A 28 -11.01 -9.02 -4.86
N HIS A 29 -9.68 -9.20 -4.79
CA HIS A 29 -8.99 -9.44 -3.54
C HIS A 29 -9.05 -8.21 -2.63
N TYR A 30 -8.84 -7.03 -3.19
CA TYR A 30 -8.95 -5.76 -2.46
C TYR A 30 -10.40 -5.49 -2.05
N MET A 31 -11.37 -5.75 -2.93
CA MET A 31 -12.79 -5.61 -2.63
C MET A 31 -13.23 -6.52 -1.48
N TRP A 32 -12.82 -7.79 -1.48
CA TRP A 32 -13.13 -8.72 -0.41
C TRP A 32 -12.41 -8.34 0.89
N LEU A 33 -11.13 -8.00 0.82
CA LEU A 33 -10.36 -7.53 1.97
C LEU A 33 -10.92 -6.23 2.53
N SER A 34 -11.46 -5.32 1.75
CA SER A 34 -12.07 -4.10 2.30
C SER A 34 -13.50 -4.31 2.79
N GLY A 35 -14.12 -5.46 2.49
CA GLY A 35 -15.55 -5.67 2.73
C GLY A 35 -16.41 -4.78 1.83
N MET A 36 -16.03 -4.66 0.55
CA MET A 36 -16.64 -3.80 -0.47
C MET A 36 -16.56 -2.29 -0.19
N SER A 37 -15.82 -1.89 0.86
CA SER A 37 -15.55 -0.47 1.12
C SER A 37 -14.53 0.06 0.11
N GLN A 38 -14.76 1.26 -0.41
CA GLN A 38 -13.89 1.91 -1.39
C GLN A 38 -13.40 3.27 -0.85
N PRO A 39 -12.53 3.27 0.17
CA PRO A 39 -11.90 4.51 0.62
C PRO A 39 -11.11 5.16 -0.51
N ASP A 40 -11.15 6.48 -0.56
CA ASP A 40 -10.37 7.27 -1.52
C ASP A 40 -8.88 7.29 -1.17
N HIS A 41 -8.06 7.77 -2.12
CA HIS A 41 -6.61 7.83 -1.94
C HIS A 41 -6.22 8.74 -0.76
N ARG A 42 -6.99 9.80 -0.49
CA ARG A 42 -6.77 10.73 0.63
C ARG A 42 -6.97 10.04 1.98
N THR A 43 -8.02 9.23 2.11
CA THR A 43 -8.32 8.44 3.31
C THR A 43 -7.24 7.41 3.56
N ILE A 44 -6.79 6.72 2.51
CA ILE A 44 -5.69 5.74 2.58
C ILE A 44 -4.40 6.43 3.02
N ASN A 45 -4.06 7.55 2.38
CA ASN A 45 -2.85 8.30 2.70
C ASN A 45 -2.89 8.84 4.14
N ARG A 46 -4.01 9.43 4.56
CA ARG A 46 -4.22 9.89 5.93
C ARG A 46 -4.08 8.75 6.95
N PHE A 47 -4.64 7.57 6.65
CA PHE A 47 -4.51 6.44 7.55
C PHE A 47 -3.04 6.00 7.69
N ARG A 48 -2.28 5.94 6.60
CA ARG A 48 -0.86 5.60 6.66
C ARG A 48 -0.02 6.68 7.35
N GLY A 49 -0.13 7.93 6.90
CA GLY A 49 0.74 9.03 7.34
C GLY A 49 0.38 9.64 8.71
N VAL A 50 -0.83 9.43 9.22
CA VAL A 50 -1.26 9.98 10.53
C VAL A 50 -1.51 8.88 11.54
N VAL A 51 -2.30 7.87 11.18
CA VAL A 51 -2.74 6.84 12.14
C VAL A 51 -1.69 5.75 12.32
N LEU A 52 -1.08 5.30 11.21
CA LEU A 52 -0.14 4.19 11.23
C LEU A 52 1.30 4.63 11.47
N LYS A 53 1.64 5.90 11.24
CA LYS A 53 3.02 6.42 11.24
C LYS A 53 3.84 6.03 12.47
N GLU A 54 3.26 6.09 13.66
CA GLU A 54 3.99 5.80 14.91
C GLU A 54 4.12 4.29 15.19
N VAL A 55 3.22 3.47 14.66
CA VAL A 55 3.11 2.03 14.99
C VAL A 55 3.45 1.13 13.79
N VAL A 56 3.78 1.70 12.63
CA VAL A 56 3.94 0.95 11.38
C VAL A 56 5.03 -0.10 11.51
N GLU A 57 6.17 0.24 12.10
CA GLU A 57 7.29 -0.69 12.28
C GLU A 57 6.90 -1.88 13.17
N GLU A 58 6.24 -1.62 14.30
CA GLU A 58 5.80 -2.65 15.23
C GLU A 58 4.77 -3.59 14.60
N VAL A 59 3.81 -3.03 13.86
CA VAL A 59 2.77 -3.82 13.20
C VAL A 59 3.36 -4.69 12.09
N PHE A 60 4.27 -4.15 11.26
CA PHE A 60 4.93 -4.94 10.22
C PHE A 60 5.81 -6.04 10.81
N TYR A 61 6.57 -5.72 11.85
CA TYR A 61 7.38 -6.71 12.56
C TYR A 61 6.49 -7.84 13.13
N GLY A 62 5.43 -7.50 13.85
CA GLY A 62 4.53 -8.48 14.43
C GLY A 62 3.84 -9.37 13.39
N ILE A 63 3.59 -8.87 12.18
CA ILE A 63 3.06 -9.70 11.09
C ILE A 63 4.12 -10.68 10.57
N VAL A 64 5.35 -10.22 10.35
CA VAL A 64 6.45 -11.08 9.89
C VAL A 64 6.79 -12.14 10.94
N GLU A 65 6.81 -11.76 12.22
CA GLU A 65 7.03 -12.67 13.34
C GLU A 65 5.95 -13.75 13.40
N GLN A 66 4.66 -13.40 13.30
CA GLN A 66 3.58 -14.37 13.23
C GLN A 66 3.71 -15.32 12.03
N LEU A 67 4.10 -14.80 10.86
CA LEU A 67 4.30 -15.65 9.67
C LEU A 67 5.48 -16.60 9.84
N PHE A 68 6.53 -16.19 10.54
CA PHE A 68 7.67 -17.04 10.89
C PHE A 68 7.28 -18.12 11.91
N GLU A 69 6.59 -17.76 12.99
CA GLU A 69 6.10 -18.70 14.00
C GLU A 69 5.17 -19.75 13.43
N LEU A 70 4.31 -19.36 12.47
CA LEU A 70 3.39 -20.27 11.78
C LEU A 70 4.08 -21.12 10.69
N GLY A 71 5.38 -20.91 10.45
CA GLY A 71 6.15 -21.64 9.44
C GLY A 71 5.78 -21.30 8.00
N TYR A 72 5.10 -20.17 7.76
CA TYR A 72 4.79 -19.70 6.40
C TYR A 72 5.98 -19.00 5.73
N VAL A 73 6.91 -18.50 6.53
CA VAL A 73 8.12 -17.82 6.05
C VAL A 73 9.32 -18.45 6.76
N ASP A 74 10.33 -18.84 5.98
CA ASP A 74 11.61 -19.32 6.50
C ASP A 74 12.63 -18.17 6.38
N LEU A 75 13.05 -17.62 7.52
CA LEU A 75 14.00 -16.52 7.56
C LEU A 75 15.43 -16.96 7.16
N GLU A 76 15.71 -18.27 7.08
CA GLU A 76 17.03 -18.79 6.70
C GLU A 76 17.27 -18.82 5.18
N LYS A 77 16.21 -18.89 4.36
CA LYS A 77 16.30 -19.01 2.89
C LYS A 77 15.51 -17.91 2.19
N TYR A 78 15.97 -16.67 2.34
CA TYR A 78 15.38 -15.53 1.65
C TYR A 78 16.06 -15.31 0.28
N PHE A 79 15.41 -15.77 -0.79
CA PHE A 79 15.83 -15.46 -2.16
C PHE A 79 15.16 -14.16 -2.63
N VAL A 80 15.92 -13.06 -2.59
CA VAL A 80 15.58 -11.85 -3.35
C VAL A 80 16.05 -12.10 -4.77
N ASP A 81 15.12 -12.37 -5.69
CA ASP A 81 15.45 -12.44 -7.11
C ASP A 81 15.97 -11.05 -7.55
N GLY A 82 17.29 -10.95 -7.79
CA GLY A 82 17.93 -9.78 -8.40
C GLY A 82 19.04 -9.06 -7.64
N ALA A 83 19.28 -9.29 -6.34
CA ALA A 83 20.38 -8.62 -5.63
C ALA A 83 21.09 -9.54 -4.62
N LYS A 84 22.38 -9.82 -4.85
CA LYS A 84 23.27 -10.41 -3.85
C LYS A 84 23.39 -9.42 -2.68
N ILE A 85 22.63 -9.66 -1.62
CA ILE A 85 22.75 -8.95 -0.35
C ILE A 85 23.18 -9.97 0.70
N GLU A 86 24.21 -9.63 1.47
CA GLU A 86 24.79 -10.51 2.48
C GLU A 86 23.78 -10.91 3.56
N ALA A 87 24.01 -12.11 4.13
CA ALA A 87 23.16 -12.81 5.09
C ALA A 87 22.93 -12.10 6.44
N ASN A 88 23.41 -10.86 6.61
CA ASN A 88 23.39 -10.14 7.89
C ASN A 88 22.53 -8.85 7.87
N ALA A 89 21.55 -8.76 6.97
CA ALA A 89 20.63 -7.63 6.96
C ALA A 89 19.48 -7.85 7.98
N ASN A 90 19.50 -7.09 9.07
CA ASN A 90 18.46 -7.09 10.11
C ASN A 90 17.08 -6.83 9.46
N PRO A 91 16.04 -7.67 9.69
CA PRO A 91 14.68 -7.46 9.20
C PRO A 91 14.15 -6.03 9.44
N GLN A 92 14.51 -5.41 10.57
CA GLN A 92 14.12 -4.04 10.89
C GLN A 92 14.69 -3.01 9.89
N GLU A 93 15.95 -3.19 9.46
CA GLU A 93 16.58 -2.29 8.49
C GLU A 93 15.91 -2.38 7.10
N LYS A 94 15.43 -3.57 6.74
CA LYS A 94 14.70 -3.78 5.48
C LYS A 94 13.32 -3.16 5.51
N VAL A 95 12.59 -3.33 6.61
CA VAL A 95 11.27 -2.68 6.80
C VAL A 95 11.44 -1.18 6.68
N ARG A 96 12.48 -0.60 7.31
CA ARG A 96 12.75 0.83 7.21
C ARG A 96 13.04 1.31 5.78
N LYS A 97 13.91 0.61 5.03
CA LYS A 97 14.16 0.96 3.61
C LYS A 97 12.88 0.88 2.76
N LEU A 98 12.06 -0.14 2.99
CA LEU A 98 10.77 -0.26 2.30
C LEU A 98 9.85 0.93 2.60
N LEU A 99 9.81 1.38 3.86
CA LEU A 99 9.03 2.55 4.26
C LEU A 99 9.55 3.83 3.60
N ASP A 100 10.89 4.00 3.52
CA ASP A 100 11.52 5.12 2.84
C ASP A 100 11.15 5.14 1.33
N ASP A 101 11.23 3.99 0.65
CA ASP A 101 10.84 3.86 -0.76
C ASP A 101 9.35 4.19 -0.99
N ILE A 102 8.48 3.79 -0.06
CA ILE A 102 7.05 4.11 -0.11
C ILE A 102 6.86 5.64 -0.05
N GLU A 103 7.54 6.31 0.87
CA GLU A 103 7.44 7.76 1.04
C GLU A 103 7.92 8.51 -0.21
N GLU A 104 9.00 8.05 -0.85
CA GLU A 104 9.50 8.63 -2.11
C GLU A 104 8.48 8.50 -3.23
N ILE A 105 7.93 7.30 -3.46
CA ILE A 105 6.90 7.05 -4.48
C ILE A 105 5.69 7.97 -4.28
N GLU A 106 5.27 8.17 -3.03
CA GLU A 106 4.15 9.04 -2.71
C GLU A 106 4.44 10.51 -2.95
N ALA A 107 5.63 10.98 -2.58
CA ALA A 107 6.05 12.34 -2.83
C ALA A 107 6.11 12.65 -4.35
N GLU A 108 6.61 11.71 -5.16
CA GLU A 108 6.60 11.82 -6.62
C GLU A 108 5.18 11.89 -7.19
N GLU A 109 4.27 11.04 -6.71
CA GLU A 109 2.88 11.09 -7.15
C GLU A 109 2.19 12.39 -6.73
N GLU A 110 2.46 12.89 -5.53
CA GLU A 110 1.90 14.15 -5.05
C GLU A 110 2.45 15.34 -5.85
N ALA A 111 3.73 15.35 -6.21
CA ALA A 111 4.30 16.36 -7.10
C ALA A 111 3.65 16.33 -8.50
N ARG A 112 3.22 15.16 -8.97
CA ARG A 112 2.66 14.98 -10.32
C ARG A 112 1.17 15.31 -10.39
N TYR A 113 0.39 14.89 -9.40
CA TYR A 113 -1.07 14.97 -9.43
C TYR A 113 -1.65 15.98 -8.43
N GLY A 114 -0.87 16.38 -7.41
CA GLY A 114 -1.36 17.16 -6.28
C GLY A 114 -2.60 16.51 -5.66
N ASP A 115 -3.55 17.32 -5.23
CA ASP A 115 -4.78 16.85 -4.58
C ASP A 115 -5.80 16.15 -5.51
N LYS A 116 -5.45 15.91 -6.79
CA LYS A 116 -6.32 15.24 -7.76
C LYS A 116 -6.03 13.74 -7.82
N ASP A 117 -7.08 12.94 -8.00
CA ASP A 117 -6.95 11.51 -8.33
C ASP A 117 -6.56 11.32 -9.81
N TYR A 118 -6.35 10.07 -10.23
CA TYR A 118 -6.01 9.76 -11.60
C TYR A 118 -7.07 10.27 -12.60
N PRO A 119 -6.67 10.73 -13.80
CA PRO A 119 -7.60 11.28 -14.79
C PRO A 119 -8.76 10.35 -15.17
N GLU A 120 -8.56 9.02 -15.11
CA GLU A 120 -9.62 8.04 -15.35
C GLU A 120 -10.77 8.08 -14.35
N VAL A 121 -10.55 8.59 -13.13
CA VAL A 121 -11.58 8.69 -12.08
C VAL A 121 -12.60 9.79 -12.40
N GLY A 122 -12.22 10.74 -13.25
CA GLY A 122 -13.12 11.81 -13.70
C GLY A 122 -13.50 12.82 -12.62
N GLU A 123 -12.69 12.97 -11.55
CA GLU A 123 -12.90 13.99 -10.52
C GLU A 123 -13.10 15.38 -11.14
N GLY A 124 -14.20 16.04 -10.77
CA GLY A 124 -14.53 17.40 -11.23
C GLY A 124 -15.26 17.50 -12.57
N LYS A 125 -15.63 16.38 -13.22
CA LYS A 125 -16.53 16.41 -14.39
C LYS A 125 -17.98 16.57 -13.92
N THR A 126 -18.59 17.72 -14.19
CA THR A 126 -20.05 17.87 -14.17
C THR A 126 -20.63 17.08 -15.34
N ILE A 127 -21.37 16.01 -15.04
CA ILE A 127 -22.12 15.28 -16.06
C ILE A 127 -23.31 16.16 -16.44
N ASP A 128 -23.21 16.87 -17.56
CA ASP A 128 -24.37 17.54 -18.14
C ASP A 128 -25.38 16.49 -18.62
N LYS A 129 -26.64 16.62 -18.17
CA LYS A 129 -27.72 15.69 -18.52
C LYS A 129 -27.93 15.53 -20.03
N GLU A 130 -27.51 16.51 -20.84
CA GLU A 130 -27.60 16.49 -22.30
C GLU A 130 -26.57 15.54 -22.95
N ALA A 131 -25.47 15.22 -22.29
CA ALA A 131 -24.44 14.31 -22.82
C ALA A 131 -24.80 12.82 -22.67
N LEU A 132 -25.96 12.51 -22.08
CA LEU A 132 -26.47 11.15 -21.81
C LEU A 132 -27.66 10.76 -22.71
N GLN A 133 -28.05 11.59 -23.68
CA GLN A 133 -29.04 11.27 -24.71
C GLN A 133 -28.37 10.79 -26.00
#